data_AF-F0EWK1-F1
#
_entry.id   AF-F0EWK1-F1
#
_cell.length_a   1.000
_cell.length_b   1.000
_cell.length_c   1.000
_cell.angle_alpha   90.00
_cell.angle_beta   90.00
_cell.angle_gamma   90.00
#
_symmetry.space_group_name_H-M   'P 1'
#
loop_
_entity.id
_entity.type
_entity.pdbx_description
1 polymer ?
#
loop_
_entity_poly.entity_id
_entity_poly.type
_entity_poly.pdbx_seq_one_letter_code
_entity_poly.pdbx_strand_id
1 'polypeptide(L)'
;MWYELNSQNDIDNFMKETAGFHDSCIVELNYKSGNFVEESGAMYLATEPYMYITFHSQMAEFPAFEMELGMLDRFSMIFDLKYTLEIYDVLFEKRDDGFYWYSNENGRYHIENGHENVNYWFRCQTIRWREIPLTNQSDGSSTNGKKGK
;
A
#
# COMPACT_ATOMS: atom_id res chain seq x y z
N MET A 1 -11.82 -2.60 12.20
CA MET A 1 -11.24 -1.66 13.19
C MET A 1 -9.88 -1.24 12.67
N TRP A 2 -9.41 -0.02 12.93
CA TRP A 2 -8.06 0.39 12.54
C TRP A 2 -7.06 0.11 13.66
N TYR A 3 -5.88 -0.36 13.28
CA TYR A 3 -4.75 -0.67 14.15
C TYR A 3 -3.55 0.20 13.75
N GLU A 4 -3.04 0.99 14.68
CA GLU A 4 -1.91 1.91 14.45
C GLU A 4 -0.58 1.16 14.60
N LEU A 5 0.38 1.41 13.71
CA LEU A 5 1.77 0.96 13.87
C LEU A 5 2.60 2.14 14.37
N ASN A 6 3.08 2.08 15.62
CA ASN A 6 3.82 3.18 16.24
C ASN A 6 5.29 2.86 16.49
N SER A 7 5.64 1.56 16.51
CA SER A 7 6.97 1.07 16.85
C SER A 7 7.41 -0.08 15.94
N GLN A 8 8.71 -0.41 15.97
CA GLN A 8 9.21 -1.60 15.28
C GLN A 8 8.55 -2.88 15.79
N ASN A 9 8.22 -2.96 17.09
CA ASN A 9 7.54 -4.13 17.64
C ASN A 9 6.12 -4.30 17.08
N ASP A 10 5.40 -3.19 16.83
CA ASP A 10 4.08 -3.26 16.17
C ASP A 10 4.23 -3.77 14.73
N ILE A 11 5.25 -3.29 14.01
CA ILE A 11 5.60 -3.78 12.67
C ILE A 11 5.93 -5.27 12.71
N ASP A 12 6.78 -5.72 13.63
CA ASP A 12 7.20 -7.11 13.73
C ASP A 12 6.03 -8.06 14.03
N ASN A 13 5.03 -7.60 14.79
CA ASN A 13 3.80 -8.36 15.03
C ASN A 13 2.90 -8.37 13.81
N PHE A 14 2.68 -7.21 13.18
CA PHE A 14 1.93 -7.12 11.93
C PHE A 14 2.55 -7.98 10.82
N MET A 15 3.88 -8.00 10.70
CA MET A 15 4.62 -8.85 9.77
C MET A 15 4.42 -10.35 10.03
N LYS A 16 4.18 -10.77 11.28
CA LYS A 16 3.83 -12.18 11.57
C LYS A 16 2.42 -12.49 11.09
N GLU A 17 1.47 -11.61 11.40
CA GLU A 17 0.06 -11.76 11.02
C GLU A 17 -0.12 -11.74 9.49
N THR A 18 0.71 -10.99 8.76
CA THR A 18 0.71 -10.95 7.29
C THR A 18 1.62 -11.98 6.63
N ALA A 19 2.20 -12.91 7.40
CA ALA A 19 3.18 -13.90 6.91
C ALA A 19 4.35 -13.25 6.12
N GLY A 20 4.81 -12.09 6.57
CA GLY A 20 5.86 -11.31 5.93
C GLY A 20 5.48 -10.78 4.55
N PHE A 21 4.18 -10.69 4.24
CA PHE A 21 3.63 -10.44 2.90
C PHE A 21 4.00 -11.51 1.86
N HIS A 22 4.56 -12.66 2.24
CA HIS A 22 4.81 -13.76 1.31
C HIS A 22 3.48 -14.23 0.69
N ASP A 23 3.50 -14.58 -0.59
CA ASP A 23 2.33 -14.96 -1.40
C ASP A 23 1.16 -13.96 -1.28
N SER A 24 1.51 -12.68 -1.15
CA SER A 24 0.56 -11.57 -1.14
C SER A 24 0.66 -10.75 -2.42
N CYS A 25 -0.36 -9.96 -2.73
CA CYS A 25 -0.37 -9.05 -3.87
C CYS A 25 -1.07 -7.74 -3.54
N ILE A 26 -0.65 -6.67 -4.20
CA ILE A 26 -1.35 -5.38 -4.17
C ILE A 26 -2.51 -5.46 -5.16
N VAL A 27 -3.72 -5.14 -4.69
CA VAL A 27 -4.96 -5.21 -5.48
C VAL A 27 -5.41 -3.82 -5.93
N GLU A 28 -5.29 -2.83 -5.04
CA GLU A 28 -5.77 -1.48 -5.28
C GLU A 28 -4.91 -0.44 -4.55
N LEU A 29 -4.84 0.75 -5.14
CA LEU A 29 -4.23 1.94 -4.57
C LEU A 29 -5.17 3.13 -4.69
N ASN A 30 -5.38 3.85 -3.58
CA ASN A 30 -6.12 5.10 -3.58
C ASN A 30 -5.25 6.21 -3.00
N TYR A 31 -4.75 7.09 -3.86
CA TYR A 31 -3.94 8.24 -3.46
C TYR A 31 -4.78 9.51 -3.36
N LYS A 32 -4.58 10.27 -2.28
CA LYS A 32 -5.12 11.62 -2.14
C LYS A 32 -4.01 12.55 -1.70
N SER A 33 -3.79 13.61 -2.48
CA SER A 33 -2.78 14.64 -2.18
C SER A 33 -3.22 15.64 -1.11
N GLY A 34 -4.52 15.67 -0.79
CA GLY A 34 -5.16 16.71 0.01
C GLY A 34 -5.37 18.04 -0.73
N ASN A 35 -4.76 18.22 -1.91
CA ASN A 35 -4.99 19.38 -2.76
C ASN A 35 -6.28 19.20 -3.58
N PHE A 36 -7.05 20.27 -3.73
CA PHE A 36 -8.25 20.28 -4.56
C PHE A 36 -8.50 21.64 -5.19
N VAL A 37 -9.42 21.69 -6.14
CA VAL A 37 -9.89 22.94 -6.78
C VAL A 37 -11.34 23.12 -6.41
N GLU A 38 -11.69 24.29 -5.89
CA GLU A 38 -13.06 24.65 -5.56
C GLU A 38 -13.85 25.01 -6.83
N GLU A 39 -15.19 25.10 -6.72
CA GLU A 39 -16.06 25.50 -7.84
C GLU A 39 -15.70 26.89 -8.42
N SER A 40 -15.08 27.75 -7.62
CA SER A 40 -14.56 29.06 -8.03
C SER A 40 -13.35 28.98 -8.98
N GLY A 41 -12.75 27.80 -9.14
CA GLY A 41 -11.48 27.60 -9.84
C GLY A 41 -10.24 27.87 -8.98
N ALA A 42 -10.39 28.28 -7.71
CA ALA A 42 -9.28 28.47 -6.80
C ALA A 42 -8.69 27.11 -6.37
N MET A 43 -7.35 27.04 -6.31
CA MET A 43 -6.64 25.87 -5.81
C MET A 43 -6.43 25.99 -4.30
N TYR A 44 -6.82 24.94 -3.57
CA TYR A 44 -6.54 24.79 -2.14
C TYR A 44 -5.38 23.81 -1.92
N LEU A 45 -4.39 24.23 -1.14
CA LEU A 45 -3.17 23.46 -0.85
C LEU A 45 -3.22 22.89 0.58
N ALA A 46 -4.16 21.99 0.85
CA ALA A 46 -4.20 21.20 2.08
C ALA A 46 -3.30 19.96 1.95
N THR A 47 -2.01 20.18 1.74
CA THR A 47 -1.06 19.10 1.44
C THR A 47 -0.82 18.19 2.66
N GLU A 48 -1.71 17.24 2.85
CA GLU A 48 -1.65 16.13 3.79
C GLU A 48 -1.83 14.83 2.99
N PRO A 49 -0.79 14.39 2.25
CA PRO A 49 -0.93 13.27 1.34
C PRO A 49 -1.14 11.96 2.10
N TYR A 50 -2.13 11.19 1.68
CA TYR A 50 -2.36 9.83 2.16
C TYR A 50 -2.61 8.86 1.01
N MET A 51 -2.28 7.60 1.27
CA MET A 51 -2.53 6.51 0.33
C MET A 51 -3.11 5.32 1.06
N TYR A 52 -4.16 4.73 0.49
CA TYR A 52 -4.66 3.43 0.88
C TYR A 52 -4.08 2.38 -0.06
N ILE A 53 -3.59 1.28 0.49
CA ILE A 53 -3.10 0.12 -0.26
C ILE A 53 -3.87 -1.11 0.21
N THR A 54 -4.57 -1.75 -0.74
CA THR A 54 -5.27 -3.00 -0.48
C THR A 54 -4.40 -4.18 -0.87
N PHE A 55 -4.24 -5.12 0.04
CA PHE A 55 -3.50 -6.36 -0.16
C PHE A 55 -4.42 -7.57 -0.02
N HIS A 56 -4.21 -8.57 -0.87
CA HIS A 56 -4.70 -9.93 -0.65
C HIS A 56 -3.51 -10.85 -0.35
N SER A 57 -3.73 -11.87 0.48
CA SER A 57 -2.70 -12.85 0.84
C SER A 57 -3.26 -14.27 0.86
N GLN A 58 -2.45 -15.22 0.42
CA GLN A 58 -2.72 -16.65 0.59
C GLN A 58 -2.24 -17.20 1.94
N MET A 59 -1.32 -16.51 2.61
CA MET A 59 -0.62 -17.03 3.79
C MET A 59 -0.89 -16.25 5.09
N ALA A 60 -1.32 -14.98 5.00
CA ALA A 60 -1.65 -14.18 6.17
C ALA A 60 -2.81 -14.79 6.98
N GLU A 61 -2.87 -14.45 8.26
CA GLU A 61 -3.96 -14.86 9.16
C GLU A 61 -5.34 -14.36 8.68
N PHE A 62 -5.35 -13.25 7.94
CA PHE A 62 -6.50 -12.68 7.26
C PHE A 62 -6.23 -12.55 5.75
N PRO A 63 -7.17 -12.96 4.87
CA PRO A 63 -6.90 -13.05 3.43
C PRO A 63 -6.89 -11.69 2.72
N ALA A 64 -7.41 -10.63 3.36
CA ALA A 64 -7.46 -9.29 2.80
C ALA A 64 -7.31 -8.22 3.89
N PHE A 65 -6.47 -7.23 3.61
CA PHE A 65 -6.23 -6.10 4.51
C PHE A 65 -5.90 -4.84 3.73
N GLU A 66 -6.09 -3.70 4.38
CA GLU A 66 -5.78 -2.38 3.85
C GLU A 66 -4.81 -1.67 4.78
N MET A 67 -3.81 -1.02 4.21
CA MET A 67 -2.90 -0.10 4.89
C MET A 67 -3.21 1.34 4.49
N GLU A 68 -3.32 2.23 5.46
CA GLU A 68 -3.31 3.68 5.25
C GLU A 68 -1.92 4.23 5.57
N LEU A 69 -1.32 4.89 4.59
CA LEU A 69 -0.05 5.59 4.70
C LEU A 69 -0.33 7.09 4.84
N GLY A 70 -0.05 7.67 6.00
CA GLY A 70 -0.26 9.08 6.27
C GLY A 70 1.02 9.91 6.14
N MET A 71 0.88 11.14 5.63
CA MET A 71 2.00 12.02 5.26
C MET A 71 3.00 11.30 4.36
N LEU A 72 2.49 10.69 3.29
CA LEU A 72 3.29 9.97 2.30
C LEU A 72 4.25 10.95 1.59
N ASP A 73 5.55 10.69 1.70
CA ASP A 73 6.57 11.55 1.08
C ASP A 73 7.40 10.84 0.00
N ARG A 74 7.43 9.50 0.00
CA ARG A 74 8.04 8.70 -1.07
C ARG A 74 7.17 7.51 -1.41
N PHE A 75 7.04 7.23 -2.70
CA PHE A 75 6.33 6.07 -3.22
C PHE A 75 6.86 5.72 -4.61
N SER A 76 7.04 4.43 -4.89
CA SER A 76 7.36 3.95 -6.22
C SER A 76 6.72 2.59 -6.49
N MET A 77 6.25 2.43 -7.72
CA MET A 77 5.92 1.14 -8.30
C MET A 77 6.55 1.01 -9.68
N ILE A 78 7.32 -0.05 -9.85
CA ILE A 78 8.02 -0.43 -11.06
C ILE A 78 7.53 -1.83 -11.41
N PHE A 79 6.99 -1.97 -12.62
CA PHE A 79 6.47 -3.24 -13.11
C PHE A 79 7.46 -3.83 -14.13
N ASP A 80 8.02 -4.99 -13.82
CA ASP A 80 8.63 -5.85 -14.83
C ASP A 80 7.65 -6.96 -15.18
N LEU A 81 6.96 -6.78 -16.32
CA LEU A 81 5.90 -7.67 -16.80
C LEU A 81 6.41 -9.06 -17.23
N LYS A 82 7.72 -9.33 -17.13
CA LYS A 82 8.27 -10.69 -17.29
C LYS A 82 8.06 -11.53 -16.04
N TYR A 83 7.88 -10.89 -14.90
CA TYR A 83 7.64 -11.53 -13.62
C TYR A 83 6.16 -11.38 -13.24
N THR A 84 5.76 -12.22 -12.31
CA THR A 84 4.46 -12.17 -11.67
C THR A 84 4.48 -11.06 -10.60
N LEU A 85 3.30 -10.55 -10.21
CA LEU A 85 3.16 -9.31 -9.42
C LEU A 85 2.99 -9.53 -7.91
N GLU A 86 3.17 -10.76 -7.45
CA GLU A 86 3.22 -11.16 -6.04
C GLU A 86 4.42 -10.56 -5.32
N ILE A 87 4.29 -10.56 -4.00
CA ILE A 87 5.31 -10.17 -3.05
C ILE A 87 5.90 -11.45 -2.47
N TYR A 88 7.21 -11.62 -2.66
CA TYR A 88 7.96 -12.74 -2.09
C TYR A 88 8.48 -12.42 -0.69
N ASP A 89 9.02 -11.22 -0.51
CA ASP A 89 9.63 -10.83 0.75
C ASP A 89 9.52 -9.31 0.94
N VAL A 90 9.61 -8.88 2.19
CA VAL A 90 9.43 -7.49 2.58
C VAL A 90 10.45 -7.11 3.66
N LEU A 91 11.07 -5.96 3.46
CA LEU A 91 11.63 -5.19 4.56
C LEU A 91 10.61 -4.17 5.03
N PHE A 92 10.25 -4.18 6.31
CA PHE A 92 9.43 -3.15 6.94
C PHE A 92 10.09 -2.66 8.24
N GLU A 93 10.51 -1.38 8.25
CA GLU A 93 11.26 -0.79 9.36
C GLU A 93 10.72 0.57 9.79
N LYS A 94 10.68 0.78 11.12
CA LYS A 94 10.61 2.11 11.71
C LYS A 94 12.02 2.68 11.83
N ARG A 95 12.19 3.92 11.39
CA ARG A 95 13.38 4.74 11.65
C ARG A 95 12.98 6.04 12.35
N ASP A 96 13.96 6.82 12.81
CA ASP A 96 13.68 8.08 13.51
C ASP A 96 12.83 9.05 12.67
N ASP A 97 12.96 8.98 11.35
CA ASP A 97 12.37 9.93 10.40
C ASP A 97 11.16 9.37 9.61
N GLY A 98 10.66 8.19 9.95
CA GLY A 98 9.46 7.65 9.31
C GLY A 98 9.37 6.13 9.34
N PHE A 99 8.53 5.60 8.47
CA PHE A 99 8.32 4.18 8.22
C PHE A 99 8.74 3.86 6.80
N TYR A 100 9.45 2.75 6.63
CA TYR A 100 10.01 2.31 5.35
C TYR A 100 9.53 0.92 5.03
N TRP A 101 8.98 0.72 3.83
CA TRP A 101 8.56 -0.59 3.35
C TRP A 101 9.11 -0.82 1.95
N TYR A 102 9.69 -2.00 1.72
CA TYR A 102 10.25 -2.44 0.44
C TYR A 102 9.75 -3.84 0.14
N SER A 103 9.34 -4.11 -1.10
CA SER A 103 8.93 -5.45 -1.56
C SER A 103 10.10 -6.40 -1.83
N ASN A 104 11.21 -6.27 -1.09
CA ASN A 104 12.30 -7.25 -1.09
C ASN A 104 13.09 -7.19 0.24
N GLU A 105 13.75 -8.30 0.58
CA GLU A 105 14.63 -8.43 1.75
C GLU A 105 15.83 -7.46 1.72
N ASN A 106 16.26 -7.05 0.53
CA ASN A 106 17.41 -6.16 0.32
C ASN A 106 17.07 -4.67 0.54
N GLY A 107 15.92 -4.36 1.16
CA GLY A 107 15.48 -2.98 1.43
C GLY A 107 16.55 -2.10 2.10
N ARG A 108 17.39 -2.66 2.99
CA ARG A 108 18.46 -1.90 3.65
C ARG A 108 19.53 -1.41 2.68
N TYR A 109 19.90 -2.24 1.70
CA TYR A 109 20.80 -1.84 0.62
C TYR A 109 20.23 -0.66 -0.16
N HIS A 110 18.92 -0.68 -0.46
CA HIS A 110 18.24 0.38 -1.21
C HIS A 110 18.16 1.70 -0.45
N ILE A 111 18.11 1.65 0.88
CA ILE A 111 18.11 2.87 1.69
C ILE A 111 19.46 3.60 1.60
N GLU A 112 20.56 2.86 1.47
CA GLU A 112 21.92 3.41 1.44
C GLU A 112 22.42 3.71 0.03
N ASN A 113 21.96 2.98 -0.98
CA ASN A 113 22.53 2.99 -2.33
C ASN A 113 21.54 3.49 -3.42
N GLY A 114 20.35 3.94 -3.01
CA GLY A 114 19.30 4.39 -3.91
C GLY A 114 18.26 3.31 -4.19
N HIS A 115 17.09 3.74 -4.68
CA HIS A 115 15.90 2.90 -4.80
C HIS A 115 15.64 2.42 -6.24
N GLU A 116 16.68 2.44 -7.07
CA GLU A 116 16.61 1.97 -8.45
C GLU A 116 16.44 0.46 -8.45
N ASN A 117 15.46 -0.05 -9.23
CA ASN A 117 15.15 -1.48 -9.35
C ASN A 117 14.44 -2.13 -8.15
N VAL A 118 13.79 -1.35 -7.28
CA VAL A 118 12.80 -1.92 -6.36
C VAL A 118 11.43 -1.92 -7.02
N ASN A 119 10.77 -3.08 -7.06
CA ASN A 119 9.42 -3.18 -7.62
C ASN A 119 8.46 -2.24 -6.89
N TYR A 120 8.30 -2.40 -5.57
CA TYR A 120 7.39 -1.56 -4.78
C TYR A 120 8.09 -1.06 -3.53
N TRP A 121 8.02 0.25 -3.25
CA TRP A 121 8.46 0.78 -1.95
C TRP A 121 7.80 2.11 -1.61
N PHE A 122 7.78 2.44 -0.32
CA PHE A 122 7.29 3.72 0.16
C PHE A 122 7.98 4.17 1.45
N ARG A 123 7.83 5.48 1.73
CA ARG A 123 8.09 6.09 3.03
C ARG A 123 6.95 7.03 3.40
N CYS A 124 6.51 6.92 4.65
CA CYS A 124 5.48 7.79 5.23
C CYS A 124 5.74 8.02 6.73
N GLN A 125 4.95 8.90 7.35
CA GLN A 125 5.15 9.31 8.74
C GLN A 125 4.23 8.57 9.72
N THR A 126 3.06 8.12 9.27
CA THR A 126 2.12 7.33 10.08
C THR A 126 1.59 6.17 9.27
N ILE A 127 1.37 5.03 9.92
CA ILE A 127 0.76 3.86 9.29
C ILE A 127 -0.28 3.29 10.23
N ARG A 128 -1.44 2.97 9.66
CA ARG A 128 -2.42 2.09 10.29
C ARG A 128 -2.95 1.10 9.29
N TRP A 129 -3.49 0.00 9.78
CA TRP A 129 -4.04 -1.05 8.93
C TRP A 129 -5.36 -1.56 9.48
N ARG A 130 -6.13 -2.25 8.64
CA ARG A 130 -7.33 -2.96 9.03
C ARG A 130 -7.52 -4.20 8.17
N GLU A 131 -8.13 -5.22 8.75
CA GLU A 131 -8.76 -6.28 7.96
C GLU A 131 -9.92 -5.70 7.15
N ILE A 132 -10.09 -6.20 5.93
CA ILE A 132 -11.23 -5.89 5.08
C ILE A 132 -11.90 -7.19 4.61
N PRO A 133 -13.19 -7.19 4.27
CA PRO A 133 -13.83 -8.35 3.67
C PRO A 133 -13.15 -8.71 2.35
N LEU A 134 -12.95 -10.00 2.09
CA LEU A 134 -12.50 -10.46 0.78
C LEU A 134 -13.60 -10.17 -0.24
N THR A 135 -13.41 -9.15 -1.07
CA THR A 135 -14.35 -8.84 -2.15
C THR A 135 -14.03 -9.71 -3.37
N ASN A 136 -15.01 -10.49 -3.83
CA ASN A 136 -14.87 -11.21 -5.09
C ASN A 136 -14.80 -10.20 -6.25
N GLN A 137 -13.77 -10.29 -7.10
CA GLN A 137 -13.63 -9.45 -8.29
C GLN A 137 -14.72 -9.67 -9.37
N SER A 138 -15.75 -10.48 -9.10
CA SER A 138 -16.82 -10.83 -10.04
C SER A 138 -17.84 -9.71 -10.30
N ASP A 139 -17.87 -8.66 -9.49
CA ASP A 139 -18.94 -7.65 -9.57
C ASP A 139 -18.65 -6.53 -10.59
N GLY A 140 -17.51 -6.58 -11.29
CA GLY A 140 -17.10 -5.59 -12.28
C GLY A 140 -17.63 -5.79 -13.71
N SER A 141 -18.34 -6.89 -14.01
CA SER A 141 -18.89 -7.13 -15.35
C SER A 141 -20.42 -7.14 -15.37
N SER A 142 -21.05 -5.99 -15.11
CA SER A 142 -22.45 -5.77 -15.54
C SER A 142 -22.65 -4.39 -16.15
N THR A 143 -22.16 -4.20 -17.38
CA THR A 143 -22.78 -3.23 -18.30
C THR A 143 -22.86 -3.84 -19.69
N ASN A 144 -24.06 -4.26 -20.07
CA ASN A 144 -24.53 -3.99 -21.43
C ASN A 144 -26.05 -3.81 -21.39
N GLY A 145 -26.44 -2.54 -21.38
CA GLY A 145 -27.82 -2.12 -21.53
C GLY A 145 -28.38 -2.59 -22.87
N LYS A 146 -29.56 -3.21 -22.83
CA LYS A 146 -30.45 -3.21 -23.99
C LYS A 146 -31.18 -1.87 -24.00
N LYS A 147 -30.74 -1.00 -24.90
CA LYS A 147 -31.52 0.16 -25.37
C LYS A 147 -32.82 -0.36 -25.97
N GLY A 148 -33.91 0.33 -25.64
CA GLY A 148 -35.19 0.15 -26.33
C GLY A 148 -35.08 0.53 -27.80
N LYS A 149 -35.79 -0.23 -28.62
CA LYS A 149 -36.67 0.21 -29.69
C LYS A 149 -37.62 -0.95 -29.99
#